data_AF-A0A9D6GAX5-F1
#
_entry.id   AF-A0A9D6GAX5-F1
#
_cell.length_a   1.000
_cell.length_b   1.000
_cell.length_c   1.000
_cell.angle_alpha   90.00
_cell.angle_beta   90.00
_cell.angle_gamma   90.00
#
_symmetry.space_group_name_H-M   'P 1'
#
loop_
_entity.id
_entity.type
_entity.pdbx_description
1 polymer ?
#
loop_
_entity_poly.entity_id
_entity_poly.type
_entity_poly.pdbx_seq_one_letter_code
_entity_poly.pdbx_strand_id
1 'polypeptide(L)'
;RKAMLEDIAVLTAGQLISEDLGIKLENVTLDMLGRAKKVIVTKDETTIIDGAGKKADIEARVKQIRAQIEETTSDYDREKLQERLAKLLGGVAVIRAGAPSEAEMKSRKEALDDAINSTKAATAEGIVPGGGLALLRAIEAVEREEAKVDGDERTGLRILKHALETPARQIAENSGVDGGVVVDRMRSGKGNFGYDAARNAYVDLAEAGIIDPTKVVRIALENAVSVASVLLLTEATLTEVPEPKPPPAAPME
;
A
#
# COMPACT_ATOMS: atom_id res chain seq x y z
N ARG A 1 19.29 17.39 5.95
CA ARG A 1 19.93 16.36 5.09
C ARG A 1 21.23 15.82 5.69
N LYS A 2 22.25 16.64 5.98
CA LYS A 2 23.53 16.19 6.61
C LYS A 2 23.31 15.35 7.89
N ALA A 3 22.48 15.83 8.80
CA ALA A 3 22.18 15.11 10.04
C ALA A 3 21.55 13.72 9.83
N MET A 4 20.80 13.51 8.74
CA MET A 4 20.23 12.19 8.41
C MET A 4 21.29 11.23 7.86
N LEU A 5 22.26 11.73 7.09
CA LEU A 5 23.38 10.91 6.62
C LEU A 5 24.27 10.47 7.78
N GLU A 6 24.44 11.34 8.78
CA GLU A 6 25.10 10.99 10.04
C GLU A 6 24.32 9.92 10.82
N ASP A 7 22.98 10.02 10.87
CA ASP A 7 22.14 8.97 11.49
C ASP A 7 22.34 7.61 10.80
N ILE A 8 22.40 7.59 9.46
CA ILE A 8 22.68 6.38 8.67
C ILE A 8 24.10 5.87 8.93
N ALA A 9 25.09 6.76 9.02
CA ALA A 9 26.48 6.41 9.32
C ALA A 9 26.58 5.72 10.69
N VAL A 10 25.97 6.30 11.73
CA VAL A 10 25.90 5.71 13.08
C VAL A 10 25.20 4.35 13.06
N LEU A 11 24.07 4.23 12.34
CA LEU A 11 23.32 2.98 12.22
C LEU A 11 24.13 1.86 11.56
N THR A 12 24.99 2.20 10.60
CA THR A 12 25.75 1.25 9.78
C THR A 12 27.21 1.08 10.21
N ALA A 13 27.66 1.78 11.26
CA ALA A 13 29.07 1.92 11.64
C ALA A 13 29.96 2.48 10.50
N GLY A 14 29.39 3.29 9.61
CA GLY A 14 30.12 4.04 8.60
C GLY A 14 30.54 5.42 9.13
N GLN A 15 31.37 6.10 8.36
CA GLN A 15 31.73 7.49 8.58
C GLN A 15 31.04 8.40 7.56
N LEU A 16 30.50 9.52 8.02
CA LEU A 16 29.96 10.54 7.12
C LEU A 16 31.12 11.18 6.34
N ILE A 17 31.16 10.96 5.03
CA ILE A 17 32.12 11.60 4.14
C ILE A 17 31.54 12.94 3.70
N SER A 18 32.19 14.03 4.09
CA SER A 18 31.76 15.41 3.80
C SER A 18 33.00 16.28 3.59
N GLU A 19 32.94 17.18 2.60
CA GLU A 19 34.03 18.13 2.31
C GLU A 19 34.32 19.05 3.51
N ASP A 20 33.31 19.40 4.30
CA ASP A 20 33.46 20.18 5.54
C ASP A 20 34.34 19.49 6.60
N LEU A 21 34.40 18.16 6.56
CA LEU A 21 35.23 17.35 7.46
C LEU A 21 36.65 17.14 6.89
N GLY A 22 36.96 17.74 5.73
CA GLY A 22 38.26 17.63 5.07
C GLY A 22 38.52 16.28 4.40
N ILE A 23 37.51 15.42 4.30
CA ILE A 23 37.63 14.07 3.73
C ILE A 23 37.26 14.14 2.25
N LYS A 24 38.25 13.94 1.38
CA LYS A 24 38.03 13.80 -0.06
C LYS A 24 37.68 12.36 -0.42
N LEU A 25 36.82 12.19 -1.42
CA LEU A 25 36.37 10.87 -1.91
C LEU A 25 37.55 9.96 -2.32
N GLU A 26 38.63 10.54 -2.84
CA GLU A 26 39.86 9.84 -3.23
C GLU A 26 40.60 9.15 -2.07
N ASN A 27 40.38 9.60 -0.83
CA ASN A 27 41.05 9.08 0.37
C ASN A 27 40.16 8.12 1.19
N VAL A 28 39.01 7.72 0.65
CA VAL A 28 38.05 6.86 1.36
C VAL A 28 38.54 5.42 1.41
N THR A 29 38.56 4.85 2.61
CA THR A 29 38.98 3.47 2.86
C THR A 29 37.78 2.58 3.22
N LEU A 30 37.97 1.25 3.15
CA LEU A 30 36.90 0.27 3.43
C LEU A 30 36.39 0.31 4.88
N ASP A 31 37.21 0.76 5.82
CA ASP A 31 36.86 0.96 7.23
C ASP A 31 35.93 2.17 7.45
N MET A 32 35.87 3.11 6.50
CA MET A 32 34.95 4.25 6.54
C MET A 32 33.55 3.92 6.01
N LEU A 33 33.39 2.77 5.35
CA LEU A 33 32.13 2.36 4.75
C LEU A 33 31.19 1.73 5.78
N GLY A 34 29.91 2.09 5.71
CA GLY A 34 28.86 1.46 6.50
C GLY A 34 28.60 0.02 6.07
N ARG A 35 28.26 -0.83 7.04
CA ARG A 35 27.90 -2.24 6.83
C ARG A 35 26.47 -2.50 7.31
N ALA A 36 25.75 -3.32 6.56
CA ALA A 36 24.43 -3.80 6.91
C ALA A 36 24.24 -5.22 6.36
N LYS A 37 23.36 -6.00 6.99
CA LYS A 37 23.10 -7.38 6.57
C LYS A 37 22.32 -7.46 5.26
N LYS A 38 21.35 -6.56 5.08
CA LYS A 38 20.53 -6.51 3.87
C LYS A 38 20.07 -5.08 3.60
N VAL A 39 20.10 -4.68 2.34
CA VAL A 39 19.53 -3.41 1.88
C VAL A 39 18.49 -3.73 0.80
N ILE A 40 17.29 -3.18 0.94
CA ILE A 40 16.19 -3.33 -0.02
C ILE A 40 15.90 -1.96 -0.62
N VAL A 41 15.95 -1.87 -1.94
CA VAL A 41 15.65 -0.64 -2.68
C VAL A 41 14.44 -0.91 -3.58
N THR A 42 13.42 -0.08 -3.45
CA THR A 42 12.23 -0.06 -4.29
C THR A 42 12.21 1.25 -5.10
N LYS A 43 11.17 1.48 -5.90
CA LYS A 43 11.02 2.72 -6.69
C LYS A 43 11.04 3.97 -5.81
N ASP A 44 10.41 3.91 -4.64
CA ASP A 44 10.13 5.09 -3.80
C ASP A 44 10.81 5.02 -2.42
N GLU A 45 11.26 3.84 -1.97
CA GLU A 45 11.80 3.62 -0.63
C GLU A 45 13.10 2.80 -0.59
N THR A 46 14.00 3.15 0.33
CA THR A 46 15.22 2.36 0.67
C THR A 46 15.18 1.93 2.14
N THR A 47 15.31 0.62 2.39
CA THR A 47 15.32 0.03 3.74
C THR A 47 16.67 -0.62 4.03
N ILE A 48 17.30 -0.23 5.14
CA ILE A 48 18.54 -0.83 5.65
C ILE A 48 18.19 -1.74 6.83
N ILE A 49 18.54 -3.02 6.73
CA ILE A 49 18.20 -4.05 7.72
C ILE A 49 19.47 -4.50 8.43
N ASP A 50 19.44 -4.46 9.76
CA ASP A 50 20.49 -4.97 10.64
C ASP A 50 21.86 -4.33 10.31
N GLY A 51 21.93 -3.01 10.55
CA GLY A 51 23.15 -2.21 10.40
C GLY A 51 24.19 -2.57 11.47
N ALA A 52 25.47 -2.51 11.11
CA ALA A 52 26.57 -2.90 12.00
C ALA A 52 26.94 -1.86 13.07
N GLY A 53 26.11 -0.83 13.25
CA GLY A 53 26.27 0.21 14.27
C GLY A 53 26.30 -0.36 15.68
N LYS A 54 27.19 0.16 16.53
CA LYS A 54 27.22 -0.24 17.95
C LYS A 54 26.00 0.32 18.65
N LYS A 55 25.36 -0.50 19.48
CA LYS A 55 24.17 -0.12 20.25
C LYS A 55 24.39 1.16 21.08
N ALA A 56 25.58 1.32 21.67
CA ALA A 56 25.94 2.50 22.44
C ALA A 56 25.94 3.80 21.60
N ASP A 57 26.45 3.74 20.36
CA ASP A 57 26.52 4.90 19.47
C ASP A 57 25.11 5.30 18.99
N ILE A 58 24.27 4.31 18.70
CA ILE A 58 22.85 4.52 18.35
C ILE A 58 22.09 5.14 19.53
N GLU A 59 22.27 4.60 20.75
CA GLU A 59 21.63 5.14 21.96
C GLU A 59 22.10 6.57 22.27
N ALA A 60 23.40 6.86 22.08
CA ALA A 60 23.93 8.21 22.22
C ALA A 60 23.27 9.16 21.20
N ARG A 61 23.14 8.73 19.95
CA ARG A 61 22.49 9.53 18.90
C ARG A 61 21.00 9.76 19.18
N VAL A 62 20.29 8.75 19.66
CA VAL A 62 18.89 8.85 20.12
C VAL A 62 18.75 9.88 21.23
N LYS A 63 19.65 9.87 22.23
CA LYS A 63 19.65 10.86 23.32
C LYS A 63 19.88 12.28 22.81
N GLN A 64 20.82 12.47 21.89
CA GLN A 64 21.07 13.78 21.27
C GLN A 64 19.81 14.32 20.57
N ILE A 65 19.12 13.50 19.79
CA ILE A 65 17.92 13.92 19.07
C ILE A 65 16.77 14.23 20.05
N ARG A 66 16.63 13.47 21.15
CA ARG A 66 15.65 13.77 22.20
C ARG A 66 15.89 15.13 22.86
N ALA A 67 17.14 15.46 23.20
CA ALA A 67 17.47 16.77 23.75
C ALA A 67 17.14 17.90 22.75
N GLN A 68 17.47 17.73 21.47
CA GLN A 68 17.13 18.69 20.41
C GLN A 68 15.62 18.90 20.25
N ILE A 69 14.81 17.86 20.48
CA ILE A 69 13.34 17.95 20.45
C ILE A 69 12.80 18.80 21.61
N GLU A 70 13.41 18.70 22.80
CA GLU A 70 13.00 19.47 23.97
C GLU A 70 13.43 20.94 23.87
N GLU A 71 14.57 21.22 23.25
CA GLU A 71 15.09 22.59 23.08
C GLU A 71 14.41 23.35 21.93
N THR A 72 13.83 22.66 20.94
CA THR A 72 13.23 23.33 19.79
C THR A 72 11.84 23.91 20.09
N THR A 73 11.67 25.18 19.72
CA THR A 73 10.39 25.91 19.79
C THR A 73 9.61 25.86 18.48
N SER A 74 10.23 25.34 17.41
CA SER A 74 9.63 25.19 16.07
C SER A 74 8.92 23.84 15.95
N ASP A 75 7.61 23.87 15.70
CA ASP A 75 6.82 22.64 15.52
C ASP A 75 7.27 21.85 14.28
N TYR A 76 7.67 22.55 13.21
CA TYR A 76 8.23 21.93 12.01
C TYR A 76 9.53 21.16 12.31
N ASP A 77 10.45 21.76 13.06
CA ASP A 77 11.72 21.11 13.41
C ASP A 77 11.48 19.95 14.39
N ARG A 78 10.52 20.10 15.32
CA ARG A 78 10.10 19.04 16.22
C ARG A 78 9.61 17.82 15.46
N GLU A 79 8.74 18.00 14.47
CA GLU A 79 8.22 16.92 13.62
C GLU A 79 9.35 16.23 12.85
N LYS A 80 10.28 16.99 12.24
CA LYS A 80 11.42 16.42 11.52
C LYS A 80 12.39 15.67 12.41
N LEU A 81 12.60 16.13 13.64
CA LEU A 81 13.42 15.41 14.62
C LEU A 81 12.72 14.13 15.11
N GLN A 82 11.40 14.16 15.28
CA GLN A 82 10.60 12.98 15.62
C GLN A 82 10.64 11.92 14.51
N GLU A 83 10.55 12.31 13.24
CA GLU A 83 10.71 11.37 12.11
C GLU A 83 12.08 10.67 12.13
N ARG A 84 13.16 11.43 12.40
CA ARG A 84 14.51 10.87 12.50
C ARG A 84 14.66 9.94 13.68
N LEU A 85 14.15 10.36 14.84
CA LEU A 85 14.14 9.55 16.06
C LEU A 85 13.37 8.25 15.84
N ALA A 86 12.22 8.31 15.17
CA ALA A 86 11.41 7.14 14.84
C ALA A 86 12.15 6.18 13.90
N LYS A 87 12.97 6.66 12.96
CA LYS A 87 13.79 5.81 12.08
C LYS A 87 14.95 5.13 12.80
N LEU A 88 15.51 5.77 13.83
CA LEU A 88 16.60 5.19 14.64
C LEU A 88 16.09 4.22 15.71
N LEU A 89 14.92 4.51 16.31
CA LEU A 89 14.26 3.64 17.29
C LEU A 89 13.45 2.53 16.63
N GLY A 90 12.91 2.81 15.44
CA GLY A 90 12.07 1.93 14.65
C GLY A 90 12.87 0.74 14.15
N GLY A 91 12.97 -0.28 14.99
CA GLY A 91 13.58 -1.54 14.64
C GLY A 91 12.90 -2.15 13.41
N VAL A 92 13.70 -2.70 12.51
CA VAL A 92 13.17 -3.48 11.40
C VAL A 92 12.77 -4.86 11.91
N ALA A 93 11.47 -5.15 11.94
CA ALA A 93 10.98 -6.50 12.20
C ALA A 93 11.10 -7.36 10.93
N VAL A 94 11.69 -8.55 11.07
CA VAL A 94 11.83 -9.51 9.97
C VAL A 94 10.94 -10.71 10.23
N ILE A 95 9.89 -10.87 9.42
CA ILE A 95 9.02 -12.05 9.46
C ILE A 95 9.54 -13.07 8.45
N ARG A 96 9.76 -14.32 8.90
CA ARG A 96 10.22 -15.42 8.05
C ARG A 96 9.07 -16.41 7.83
N ALA A 97 8.58 -16.48 6.61
CA ALA A 97 7.55 -17.44 6.21
C ALA A 97 8.19 -18.80 5.89
N GLY A 98 7.76 -19.86 6.58
CA GLY A 98 8.17 -21.24 6.28
C GLY A 98 7.00 -22.05 5.71
N ALA A 99 7.31 -22.97 4.79
CA ALA A 99 6.35 -23.93 4.25
C ALA A 99 7.05 -25.24 3.82
N PRO A 100 6.31 -26.38 3.75
CA PRO A 100 6.81 -27.66 3.25
C PRO A 100 7.27 -27.69 1.79
N SER A 101 6.71 -26.82 0.93
CA SER A 101 7.06 -26.72 -0.49
C SER A 101 7.36 -25.27 -0.89
N GLU A 102 8.12 -25.09 -1.98
CA GLU A 102 8.46 -23.75 -2.49
C GLU A 102 7.20 -23.00 -2.97
N ALA A 103 6.27 -23.69 -3.62
CA ALA A 103 5.01 -23.10 -4.07
C ALA A 103 4.17 -22.58 -2.90
N GLU A 104 4.04 -23.36 -1.82
CA GLU A 104 3.35 -22.91 -0.60
C GLU A 104 4.11 -21.79 0.11
N MET A 105 5.44 -21.83 0.11
CA MET A 105 6.26 -20.77 0.71
C MET A 105 6.00 -19.43 0.00
N LYS A 106 5.93 -19.45 -1.33
CA LYS A 106 5.62 -18.26 -2.14
C LYS A 106 4.22 -17.73 -1.84
N SER A 107 3.20 -18.59 -1.83
CA SER A 107 1.82 -18.20 -1.52
C SER A 107 1.68 -17.63 -0.09
N ARG A 108 2.29 -18.27 0.92
CA ARG A 108 2.28 -17.75 2.30
C ARG A 108 3.01 -16.42 2.43
N LYS A 109 4.12 -16.25 1.72
CA LYS A 109 4.87 -15.00 1.71
C LYS A 109 4.01 -13.88 1.11
N GLU A 110 3.38 -14.10 -0.05
CA GLU A 110 2.48 -13.14 -0.69
C GLU A 110 1.32 -12.76 0.24
N ALA A 111 0.68 -13.75 0.88
CA ALA A 111 -0.38 -13.49 1.85
C ALA A 111 0.08 -12.67 3.07
N LEU A 112 1.30 -12.89 3.55
CA LEU A 112 1.88 -12.10 4.63
C LEU A 112 2.23 -10.68 4.20
N ASP A 113 2.80 -10.52 3.00
CA ASP A 113 3.12 -9.21 2.43
C ASP A 113 1.82 -8.38 2.28
N ASP A 114 0.74 -9.00 1.77
CA ASP A 114 -0.58 -8.38 1.68
C ASP A 114 -1.15 -8.01 3.05
N ALA A 115 -1.06 -8.89 4.05
CA ALA A 115 -1.53 -8.62 5.41
C ALA A 115 -0.79 -7.44 6.05
N ILE A 116 0.53 -7.34 5.86
CA ILE A 116 1.36 -6.24 6.38
C ILE A 116 0.93 -4.93 5.71
N ASN A 117 0.77 -4.93 4.38
CA ASN A 117 0.39 -3.73 3.64
C ASN A 117 -1.03 -3.27 3.99
N SER A 118 -1.98 -4.20 4.13
CA SER A 118 -3.35 -3.91 4.56
C SER A 118 -3.39 -3.33 5.96
N THR A 119 -2.61 -3.87 6.91
CA THR A 119 -2.54 -3.34 8.28
C THR A 119 -1.95 -1.93 8.33
N LYS A 120 -0.91 -1.67 7.53
CA LYS A 120 -0.33 -0.32 7.38
C LYS A 120 -1.36 0.66 6.80
N ALA A 121 -2.09 0.25 5.76
CA ALA A 121 -3.13 1.06 5.13
C ALA A 121 -4.29 1.35 6.10
N ALA A 122 -4.71 0.36 6.89
CA ALA A 122 -5.75 0.48 7.90
C ALA A 122 -5.35 1.45 9.02
N THR A 123 -4.10 1.40 9.46
CA THR A 123 -3.57 2.34 10.46
C THR A 123 -3.54 3.78 9.94
N ALA A 124 -3.35 3.97 8.63
CA ALA A 124 -3.20 5.30 8.02
C ALA A 124 -4.53 6.03 7.81
N GLU A 125 -5.56 5.36 7.25
CA GLU A 125 -6.85 6.00 6.89
C GLU A 125 -8.07 5.32 7.55
N GLY A 126 -7.84 4.41 8.49
CA GLY A 126 -8.90 3.65 9.17
C GLY A 126 -9.41 2.46 8.35
N ILE A 127 -10.55 1.95 8.80
CA ILE A 127 -11.20 0.75 8.25
C ILE A 127 -12.66 1.03 7.91
N VAL A 128 -13.19 0.26 6.96
CA VAL A 128 -14.59 0.26 6.55
C VAL A 128 -15.13 -1.17 6.50
N PRO A 129 -16.46 -1.38 6.53
CA PRO A 129 -17.04 -2.70 6.31
C PRO A 129 -16.64 -3.25 4.93
N GLY A 130 -16.09 -4.46 4.92
CA GLY A 130 -15.54 -5.07 3.72
C GLY A 130 -16.60 -5.68 2.80
N GLY A 131 -16.18 -6.63 1.97
CA GLY A 131 -17.10 -7.40 1.10
C GLY A 131 -17.83 -6.53 0.07
N GLY A 132 -17.23 -5.39 -0.31
CA GLY A 132 -17.86 -4.41 -1.20
C GLY A 132 -18.97 -3.58 -0.56
N LEU A 133 -19.30 -3.78 0.73
CA LEU A 133 -20.39 -3.06 1.40
C LEU A 133 -20.15 -1.55 1.45
N ALA A 134 -18.91 -1.13 1.72
CA ALA A 134 -18.54 0.29 1.75
C ALA A 134 -18.88 1.02 0.43
N LEU A 135 -18.65 0.37 -0.72
CA LEU A 135 -18.97 0.92 -2.04
C LEU A 135 -20.49 0.99 -2.25
N LEU A 136 -21.24 -0.03 -1.82
CA LEU A 136 -22.71 0.00 -1.85
C LEU A 136 -23.29 1.14 -1.01
N ARG A 137 -22.68 1.46 0.14
CA ARG A 137 -23.11 2.60 0.97
C ARG A 137 -22.79 3.95 0.32
N ALA A 138 -21.77 4.03 -0.54
CA ALA A 138 -21.45 5.24 -1.29
C ALA A 138 -22.49 5.55 -2.40
N ILE A 139 -23.29 4.58 -2.82
CA ILE A 139 -24.32 4.77 -3.87
C ILE A 139 -25.29 5.89 -3.52
N GLU A 140 -25.71 6.02 -2.27
CA GLU A 140 -26.65 7.08 -1.85
C GLU A 140 -26.07 8.48 -2.09
N ALA A 141 -24.76 8.66 -1.89
CA ALA A 141 -24.09 9.92 -2.20
C ALA A 141 -24.10 10.20 -3.71
N VAL A 142 -23.85 9.17 -4.54
CA VAL A 142 -23.90 9.28 -6.00
C VAL A 142 -25.32 9.62 -6.48
N GLU A 143 -26.35 9.01 -5.91
CA GLU A 143 -27.76 9.28 -6.24
C GLU A 143 -28.17 10.73 -5.92
N ARG A 144 -27.64 11.30 -4.84
CA ARG A 144 -27.86 12.72 -4.50
C ARG A 144 -27.22 13.67 -5.50
N GLU A 145 -26.04 13.34 -6.04
CA GLU A 145 -25.43 14.13 -7.11
C GLU A 145 -26.14 13.90 -8.46
N GLU A 146 -26.59 12.67 -8.74
CA GLU A 146 -27.36 12.32 -9.96
C GLU A 146 -28.62 13.19 -10.11
N ALA A 147 -29.28 13.49 -8.99
CA ALA A 147 -30.49 14.32 -8.96
C ALA A 147 -30.26 15.80 -9.30
N LYS A 148 -29.00 16.28 -9.27
CA LYS A 148 -28.65 17.70 -9.48
C LYS A 148 -28.20 18.01 -10.91
N VAL A 149 -27.91 16.99 -11.70
CA VAL A 149 -27.35 17.12 -13.04
C VAL A 149 -28.25 16.44 -14.08
N ASP A 150 -28.10 16.82 -15.34
CA ASP A 150 -28.87 16.30 -16.47
C ASP A 150 -27.94 15.89 -17.63
N GLY A 151 -28.49 15.29 -18.68
CA GLY A 151 -27.74 14.91 -19.89
C GLY A 151 -26.64 13.87 -19.64
N ASP A 152 -25.48 14.09 -20.26
CA ASP A 152 -24.36 13.13 -20.24
C ASP A 152 -23.71 13.00 -18.86
N GLU A 153 -23.70 14.08 -18.06
CA GLU A 153 -23.20 14.03 -16.68
C GLU A 153 -24.03 13.07 -15.82
N ARG A 154 -25.36 13.12 -15.95
CA ARG A 154 -26.26 12.17 -15.29
C ARG A 154 -25.97 10.73 -15.73
N THR A 155 -25.70 10.53 -17.01
CA THR A 155 -25.37 9.21 -17.56
C THR A 155 -24.06 8.69 -16.95
N GLY A 156 -23.04 9.53 -16.81
CA GLY A 156 -21.78 9.19 -16.13
C GLY A 156 -21.98 8.75 -14.67
N LEU A 157 -22.83 9.45 -13.92
CA LEU A 157 -23.15 9.08 -12.54
C LEU A 157 -23.92 7.75 -12.45
N ARG A 158 -24.78 7.45 -13.42
CA ARG A 158 -25.46 6.13 -13.50
C ARG A 158 -24.48 5.00 -13.77
N ILE A 159 -23.49 5.21 -14.62
CA ILE A 159 -22.42 4.24 -14.87
C ILE A 159 -21.64 3.99 -13.58
N LEU A 160 -21.22 5.06 -12.88
CA LEU A 160 -20.52 4.93 -11.60
C LEU A 160 -21.36 4.17 -10.57
N LYS A 161 -22.64 4.51 -10.44
CA LYS A 161 -23.56 3.82 -9.53
C LYS A 161 -23.60 2.32 -9.78
N HIS A 162 -23.70 1.90 -11.04
CA HIS A 162 -23.70 0.49 -11.40
C HIS A 162 -22.34 -0.18 -11.10
N ALA A 163 -21.24 0.50 -11.39
CA ALA A 163 -19.90 -0.01 -11.14
C ALA A 163 -19.60 -0.24 -9.65
N LEU A 164 -20.17 0.57 -8.75
CA LEU A 164 -20.02 0.41 -7.30
C LEU A 164 -20.64 -0.90 -6.76
N GLU A 165 -21.61 -1.49 -7.47
CA GLU A 165 -22.22 -2.77 -7.09
C GLU A 165 -21.37 -3.98 -7.49
N THR A 166 -20.52 -3.82 -8.52
CA THR A 166 -19.76 -4.91 -9.14
C THR A 166 -18.88 -5.68 -8.15
N PRO A 167 -18.14 -5.05 -7.21
CA PRO A 167 -17.30 -5.80 -6.28
C PRO A 167 -18.08 -6.73 -5.35
N ALA A 168 -19.18 -6.27 -4.77
CA ALA A 168 -20.03 -7.09 -3.91
C ALA A 168 -20.72 -8.22 -4.72
N ARG A 169 -21.18 -7.92 -5.93
CA ARG A 169 -21.75 -8.89 -6.87
C ARG A 169 -20.75 -10.00 -7.22
N GLN A 170 -19.52 -9.63 -7.59
CA GLN A 170 -18.48 -10.58 -7.97
C GLN A 170 -18.10 -11.51 -6.81
N ILE A 171 -18.00 -10.97 -5.60
CA ILE A 171 -17.74 -11.77 -4.38
C ILE A 171 -18.86 -12.79 -4.16
N ALA A 172 -20.11 -12.37 -4.29
CA ALA A 172 -21.28 -13.24 -4.15
C ALA A 172 -21.31 -14.35 -5.22
N GLU A 173 -21.10 -14.00 -6.49
CA GLU A 173 -21.07 -14.96 -7.60
C GLU A 173 -19.94 -15.99 -7.44
N ASN A 174 -18.76 -15.56 -6.99
CA ASN A 174 -17.64 -16.45 -6.69
C ASN A 174 -17.92 -17.38 -5.51
N SER A 175 -18.87 -17.03 -4.63
CA SER A 175 -19.36 -17.91 -3.55
C SER A 175 -20.52 -18.83 -3.97
N GLY A 176 -20.94 -18.79 -5.24
CA GLY A 176 -21.96 -19.67 -5.80
C GLY A 176 -23.41 -19.24 -5.55
N VAL A 177 -23.64 -17.97 -5.20
CA VAL A 177 -24.98 -17.40 -5.01
C VAL A 177 -25.26 -16.27 -6.01
N ASP A 178 -26.54 -15.93 -6.20
CA ASP A 178 -26.94 -14.84 -7.10
C ASP A 178 -26.49 -13.48 -6.55
N GLY A 179 -25.60 -12.81 -7.28
CA GLY A 179 -25.05 -11.54 -6.86
C GLY A 179 -26.07 -10.38 -6.85
N GLY A 180 -27.12 -10.44 -7.66
CA GLY A 180 -28.21 -9.46 -7.64
C GLY A 180 -28.99 -9.52 -6.34
N VAL A 181 -29.40 -10.73 -5.94
CA VAL A 181 -30.11 -10.96 -4.66
C VAL A 181 -29.26 -10.52 -3.47
N VAL A 182 -27.95 -10.80 -3.50
CA VAL A 182 -27.03 -10.38 -2.44
C VAL A 182 -26.92 -8.86 -2.36
N VAL A 183 -26.65 -8.19 -3.49
CA VAL A 183 -26.54 -6.73 -3.55
C VAL A 183 -27.83 -6.06 -3.09
N ASP A 184 -28.99 -6.49 -3.59
CA ASP A 184 -30.28 -5.91 -3.22
C ASP A 184 -30.52 -6.02 -1.71
N ARG A 185 -30.24 -7.18 -1.12
CA ARG A 185 -30.41 -7.40 0.31
C ARG A 185 -29.42 -6.56 1.14
N MET A 186 -28.15 -6.46 0.73
CA MET A 186 -27.17 -5.60 1.39
C MET A 186 -27.55 -4.12 1.31
N ARG A 187 -28.06 -3.65 0.17
CA ARG A 187 -28.55 -2.28 -0.03
C ARG A 187 -29.78 -1.97 0.83
N SER A 188 -30.68 -2.93 1.03
CA SER A 188 -31.87 -2.76 1.89
C SER A 188 -31.54 -2.66 3.38
N GLY A 189 -30.38 -3.19 3.80
CA GLY A 189 -29.92 -3.11 5.18
C GLY A 189 -29.31 -1.75 5.55
N LYS A 190 -29.03 -1.56 6.84
CA LYS A 190 -28.40 -0.35 7.38
C LYS A 190 -27.06 -0.67 8.03
N GLY A 191 -26.20 0.35 8.16
CA GLY A 191 -24.89 0.21 8.79
C GLY A 191 -24.06 -0.90 8.12
N ASN A 192 -23.49 -1.76 8.96
CA ASN A 192 -22.57 -2.82 8.55
C ASN A 192 -23.27 -4.13 8.14
N PHE A 193 -24.59 -4.13 7.99
CA PHE A 193 -25.32 -5.30 7.50
C PHE A 193 -24.85 -5.67 6.09
N GLY A 194 -24.20 -6.81 5.97
CA GLY A 194 -23.61 -7.30 4.73
C GLY A 194 -23.65 -8.82 4.62
N TYR A 195 -22.94 -9.36 3.63
CA TYR A 195 -22.92 -10.78 3.30
C TYR A 195 -21.52 -11.38 3.54
N ASP A 196 -21.42 -12.34 4.44
CA ASP A 196 -20.24 -13.18 4.64
C ASP A 196 -20.28 -14.30 3.59
N ALA A 197 -19.51 -14.11 2.51
CA ALA A 197 -19.42 -15.03 1.39
C ALA A 197 -18.74 -16.37 1.74
N ALA A 198 -17.96 -16.43 2.82
CA ALA A 198 -17.34 -17.68 3.27
C ALA A 198 -18.35 -18.56 4.02
N ARG A 199 -19.28 -17.94 4.75
CA ARG A 199 -20.33 -18.65 5.51
C ARG A 199 -21.70 -18.69 4.83
N ASN A 200 -21.85 -18.00 3.70
CA ASN A 200 -23.12 -17.79 3.03
C ASN A 200 -24.22 -17.23 3.95
N ALA A 201 -23.87 -16.25 4.77
CA ALA A 201 -24.75 -15.69 5.80
C ALA A 201 -24.74 -14.16 5.80
N TYR A 202 -25.89 -13.55 6.13
CA TYR A 202 -25.97 -12.11 6.35
C TYR A 202 -25.67 -11.78 7.80
N VAL A 203 -24.70 -10.90 8.02
CA VAL A 203 -24.16 -10.58 9.34
C VAL A 203 -23.78 -9.10 9.42
N ASP A 204 -23.49 -8.61 10.62
CA ASP A 204 -22.71 -7.38 10.76
C ASP A 204 -21.26 -7.68 10.36
N LEU A 205 -20.80 -7.11 9.25
CA LEU A 205 -19.47 -7.39 8.70
C LEU A 205 -18.35 -6.91 9.62
N ALA A 206 -18.55 -5.80 10.34
CA ALA A 206 -17.54 -5.28 11.24
C ALA A 206 -17.39 -6.18 12.47
N GLU A 207 -18.49 -6.63 13.06
CA GLU A 207 -18.48 -7.60 14.17
C GLU A 207 -17.93 -8.97 13.74
N ALA A 208 -18.19 -9.38 12.50
CA ALA A 208 -17.65 -10.60 11.92
C ALA A 208 -16.16 -10.51 11.55
N GLY A 209 -15.54 -9.33 11.65
CA GLY A 209 -14.14 -9.08 11.30
C GLY A 209 -13.87 -8.98 9.80
N ILE A 210 -14.91 -8.80 8.99
CA ILE A 210 -14.82 -8.60 7.53
C ILE A 210 -14.70 -7.09 7.29
N ILE A 211 -13.47 -6.62 7.37
CA ILE A 211 -13.11 -5.20 7.28
C ILE A 211 -12.07 -4.98 6.18
N ASP A 212 -12.19 -3.86 5.48
CA ASP A 212 -11.24 -3.44 4.47
C ASP A 212 -10.58 -2.10 4.88
N PRO A 213 -9.29 -1.89 4.60
CA PRO A 213 -8.66 -0.60 4.81
C PRO A 213 -9.30 0.49 3.94
N THR A 214 -9.70 1.62 4.53
CA THR A 214 -10.33 2.74 3.80
C THR A 214 -9.48 3.19 2.63
N LYS A 215 -8.17 3.30 2.84
CA LYS A 215 -7.18 3.69 1.83
C LYS A 215 -7.23 2.81 0.59
N VAL A 216 -7.37 1.50 0.76
CA VAL A 216 -7.38 0.54 -0.34
C VAL A 216 -8.63 0.72 -1.17
N VAL A 217 -9.81 0.79 -0.53
CA VAL A 217 -11.10 0.96 -1.21
C VAL A 217 -11.14 2.28 -2.00
N ARG A 218 -10.68 3.38 -1.38
CA ARG A 218 -10.64 4.71 -2.01
C ARG A 218 -9.70 4.74 -3.21
N ILE A 219 -8.45 4.31 -3.05
CA ILE A 219 -7.45 4.31 -4.13
C ILE A 219 -7.86 3.39 -5.27
N ALA A 220 -8.46 2.23 -4.97
CA ALA A 220 -8.97 1.33 -6.01
C ALA A 220 -10.04 2.01 -6.87
N LEU A 221 -11.00 2.71 -6.24
CA LEU A 221 -12.04 3.43 -6.96
C LEU A 221 -11.48 4.62 -7.76
N GLU A 222 -10.62 5.44 -7.16
CA GLU A 222 -9.99 6.59 -7.82
C GLU A 222 -9.19 6.15 -9.07
N ASN A 223 -8.39 5.09 -8.95
CA ASN A 223 -7.61 4.56 -10.06
C ASN A 223 -8.52 3.97 -11.16
N ALA A 224 -9.56 3.24 -10.78
CA ALA A 224 -10.52 2.69 -11.74
C ALA A 224 -11.21 3.79 -12.55
N VAL A 225 -11.68 4.86 -11.87
CA VAL A 225 -12.30 6.02 -12.53
C VAL A 225 -11.29 6.76 -13.40
N SER A 226 -10.05 6.92 -12.94
CA SER A 226 -8.99 7.59 -13.71
C SER A 226 -8.73 6.87 -15.04
N VAL A 227 -8.55 5.56 -15.01
CA VAL A 227 -8.30 4.76 -16.23
C VAL A 227 -9.53 4.73 -17.13
N ALA A 228 -10.72 4.52 -16.57
CA ALA A 228 -11.96 4.48 -17.35
C ALA A 228 -12.23 5.81 -18.07
N SER A 229 -11.95 6.95 -17.43
CA SER A 229 -12.12 8.27 -18.03
C SER A 229 -11.21 8.48 -19.24
N VAL A 230 -9.96 8.00 -19.17
CA VAL A 230 -9.03 8.06 -20.32
C VAL A 230 -9.54 7.19 -21.46
N LEU A 231 -10.00 5.98 -21.17
CA LEU A 231 -10.51 5.05 -22.19
C LEU A 231 -11.77 5.58 -22.87
N LEU A 232 -12.72 6.15 -22.12
CA LEU A 232 -13.95 6.72 -22.66
C LEU A 232 -13.71 7.95 -23.56
N LEU A 233 -12.61 8.67 -23.34
CA LEU A 233 -12.21 9.82 -24.15
C LEU A 233 -11.29 9.44 -25.33
N THR A 234 -10.94 8.16 -25.48
CA THR A 234 -10.01 7.71 -26.52
C THR A 234 -10.77 7.47 -27.83
N GLU A 235 -10.59 8.37 -28.79
CA GLU A 235 -11.20 8.27 -30.14
C GLU A 235 -10.39 7.41 -31.12
N ALA A 236 -9.08 7.28 -30.91
CA ALA A 236 -8.19 6.50 -31.78
C ALA A 236 -7.02 5.91 -31.00
N THR A 237 -6.52 4.75 -31.45
CA THR A 237 -5.34 4.08 -30.89
C THR A 237 -4.42 3.64 -32.01
N LEU A 238 -3.13 3.98 -31.91
CA LEU A 238 -2.10 3.51 -32.83
C LEU A 238 -1.50 2.21 -32.27
N THR A 239 -1.42 1.18 -33.11
CA THR A 239 -0.85 -0.12 -32.75
C THR A 239 0.23 -0.53 -33.75
N GLU A 240 1.20 -1.32 -33.28
CA GLU A 240 2.19 -1.93 -34.17
C GLU A 240 1.54 -3.02 -35.02
N VAL A 241 1.95 -3.11 -36.28
CA VAL A 241 1.48 -4.17 -37.17
C VAL A 241 2.06 -5.50 -36.68
N PRO A 242 1.24 -6.55 -36.44
CA PRO A 242 1.74 -7.84 -35.99
C PRO A 242 2.76 -8.41 -36.98
N GLU A 243 3.95 -8.75 -36.49
CA GLU A 243 4.93 -9.45 -37.31
C GLU A 243 4.45 -10.88 -37.64
N PRO A 244 4.69 -11.38 -38.87
CA PRO A 244 4.37 -12.76 -39.21
C PRO A 244 5.17 -13.72 -38.31
N LYS A 245 4.46 -14.59 -37.59
CA LYS A 245 5.10 -15.64 -36.79
C LYS A 245 5.92 -16.55 -37.71
N PRO A 246 7.19 -16.87 -37.37
CA PRO A 246 7.93 -17.86 -38.12
C PRO A 246 7.14 -19.18 -38.14
N PRO A 247 7.13 -19.92 -39.28
CA PRO A 247 6.45 -21.20 -39.34
C PRO A 247 6.99 -22.11 -38.23
N PRO A 248 6.12 -22.88 -37.55
CA PRO A 248 6.56 -23.83 -36.54
C PRO A 248 7.64 -24.72 -37.15
N ALA A 249 8.80 -24.78 -36.50
CA ALA A 249 9.89 -25.64 -36.94
C ALA A 249 9.33 -27.07 -37.05
N ALA A 250 9.46 -27.65 -38.23
CA ALA A 250 9.10 -29.05 -38.43
C ALA A 250 9.91 -29.89 -37.43
N PRO A 251 9.28 -30.87 -36.76
CA PRO A 251 10.01 -31.79 -35.89
C PRO A 251 11.13 -32.43 -36.73
N MET A 252 12.37 -32.31 -36.25
CA MET A 252 13.48 -33.08 -36.79
C MET A 252 13.21 -34.55 -36.48
N GLU A 253 13.07 -35.37 -37.52
CA GLU A 253 13.10 -36.85 -37.43
C GLU A 253 14.50 -37.36 -37.06
#